data_AF-A0A950A2R2-F1
#
_entry.id   AF-A0A950A2R2-F1
#
_cell.length_a   1.000
_cell.length_b   1.000
_cell.length_c   1.000
_cell.angle_alpha   90.00
_cell.angle_beta   90.00
_cell.angle_gamma   90.00
#
_symmetry.space_group_name_H-M   'P 1'
#
loop_
_entity.id
_entity.type
_entity.pdbx_description
1 polymer ?
#
loop_
_entity_poly.entity_id
_entity_poly.type
_entity_poly.pdbx_seq_one_letter_code
_entity_poly.pdbx_strand_id
1 'polypeptide(L)' 'MPVLPTHHLVAFLLTVYVLILIPGPSVLFVISRGVALGRRAALATVVGNASGFALQLVLWRSEWARWWRARTRCSLR' A
#
# COMPACT_ATOMS: atom_id res chain seq x y z
N MET A 1 28.63 7.37 -12.94
CA MET A 1 27.37 7.48 -12.17
C MET A 1 27.04 8.97 -12.09
N PRO A 2 25.98 9.47 -12.74
CA PRO A 2 25.61 10.87 -12.58
C PRO A 2 25.23 11.10 -11.11
N VAL A 3 26.01 11.95 -10.44
CA VAL A 3 25.69 12.41 -9.08
C VAL A 3 24.50 13.34 -9.19
N LEU A 4 23.40 13.03 -8.51
CA LEU A 4 22.23 13.91 -8.51
C LEU A 4 22.62 15.24 -7.87
N PRO A 5 22.41 16.37 -8.55
CA PRO A 5 22.56 17.68 -7.94
C PRO A 5 21.76 17.79 -6.64
N THR A 6 22.35 18.35 -5.59
CA THR A 6 21.73 18.47 -4.25
C THR A 6 20.38 19.18 -4.27
N HIS A 7 20.14 20.09 -5.22
CA HIS A 7 18.85 20.75 -5.38
C HIS A 7 17.72 19.79 -5.78
N HIS A 8 18.00 18.76 -6.58
CA HIS A 8 17.01 17.73 -6.90
C HIS A 8 16.69 16.87 -5.68
N LEU A 9 17.68 16.61 -4.82
CA LEU A 9 17.46 15.86 -3.59
C LEU A 9 16.54 16.63 -2.63
N VAL A 10 16.76 17.93 -2.48
CA VAL A 10 15.88 18.79 -1.64
C VAL A 10 14.47 18.86 -2.22
N ALA A 11 14.32 19.05 -3.53
CA ALA A 11 13.01 19.05 -4.19
C ALA A 11 12.29 17.71 -4.06
N PHE A 12 13.01 16.59 -4.20
CA PHE A 12 12.47 15.24 -3.99
C PHE A 12 12.01 15.03 -2.55
N LEU A 13 12.84 15.40 -1.57
CA LEU A 13 12.50 15.28 -0.15
C LEU A 13 11.26 16.08 0.21
N LEU A 14 11.17 17.33 -0.23
CA LEU A 14 9.97 18.16 -0.04
C LEU A 14 8.74 17.53 -0.68
N THR A 15 8.87 17.02 -1.90
CA THR A 15 7.75 16.39 -2.62
C THR A 15 7.26 15.14 -1.88
N VAL A 16 8.17 14.24 -1.50
CA VAL A 16 7.80 13.02 -0.75
C VAL A 16 7.24 13.37 0.63
N TYR A 17 7.77 14.39 1.29
CA TYR A 17 7.25 14.87 2.57
C TYR A 17 5.79 15.28 2.45
N VAL A 18 5.45 16.10 1.45
CA VAL A 18 4.06 16.50 1.15
C VAL A 18 3.19 15.29 0.80
N LEU A 19 3.70 14.37 -0.01
CA LEU A 19 2.97 13.17 -0.42
C LEU A 19 2.63 12.25 0.77
N ILE A 20 3.55 12.09 1.73
CA ILE A 20 3.32 11.29 2.94
C ILE A 20 2.32 11.98 3.87
N LEU A 21 2.39 13.32 3.96
CA LEU A 21 1.51 14.13 4.79
C LEU A 21 0.06 14.13 4.31
N ILE A 22 -0.15 14.07 2.99
CA ILE A 22 -1.48 14.02 2.41
C ILE A 22 -1.91 12.55 2.41
N PRO A 23 -2.77 12.11 3.37
CA PRO A 23 -3.29 10.75 3.33
C PRO A 23 -3.99 10.54 1.99
N GLY A 24 -3.64 9.45 1.30
CA GLY A 24 -4.21 9.15 -0.02
C GLY A 24 -5.75 9.03 0.02
N PRO A 25 -6.42 9.08 -1.14
CA PRO A 25 -7.89 9.10 -1.23
C PRO A 25 -8.56 7.90 -0.55
N SER A 26 -7.91 6.74 -0.55
CA SER A 26 -8.36 5.54 0.15
C SER A 26 -8.39 5.71 1.69
N VAL A 27 -7.37 6.35 2.26
CA VAL A 27 -7.30 6.60 3.71
C VAL A 27 -8.33 7.66 4.13
N LEU A 28 -8.47 8.72 3.34
CA LEU A 28 -9.51 9.73 3.56
C LEU A 28 -10.93 9.14 3.52
N PHE A 29 -11.19 8.20 2.62
CA PHE A 29 -12.46 7.48 2.55
C PHE A 29 -12.71 6.59 3.78
N VAL A 30 -11.69 5.87 4.25
CA VAL A 30 -11.78 5.09 5.49
C VAL A 30 -12.07 5.98 6.70
N ILE A 31 -11.39 7.12 6.81
CA ILE A 31 -11.56 8.06 7.93
C ILE A 31 -12.96 8.65 7.92
N SER A 32 -13.46 9.12 6.77
CA SER A 32 -14.81 9.68 6.67
C SER A 32 -15.88 8.65 7.03
N ARG A 33 -15.73 7.40 6.56
CA ARG A 33 -16.61 6.28 6.94
C ARG A 33 -16.50 5.94 8.43
N GLY A 34 -15.30 6.05 9.00
CA GLY A 34 -15.07 5.84 10.44
C GLY A 34 -15.71 6.90 11.32
N VAL A 35 -15.65 8.17 10.91
CA VAL A 35 -16.30 9.29 11.61
C VAL A 35 -17.82 9.20 11.50
N ALA A 36 -18.34 8.87 10.31
CA ALA A 36 -19.79 8.83 10.08
C ALA A 36 -20.50 7.59 10.65
N LEU A 37 -19.85 6.42 10.63
CA LEU A 37 -20.48 5.13 10.94
C LEU A 37 -19.76 4.35 12.06
N GLY A 38 -18.74 4.96 12.67
CA GLY A 38 -17.97 4.38 13.76
C GLY A 38 -16.86 3.41 13.35
N ARG A 39 -16.15 2.90 14.37
CA ARG A 39 -14.89 2.15 14.21
C ARG A 39 -15.03 0.85 13.42
N ARG A 40 -16.16 0.16 13.54
CA ARG A 40 -16.42 -1.10 12.80
C ARG A 40 -16.57 -0.85 11.30
N ALA A 41 -17.20 0.25 10.91
CA ALA A 41 -17.34 0.61 9.50
C ALA A 41 -16.00 1.02 8.87
N ALA A 42 -15.14 1.74 9.60
CA ALA A 42 -13.77 2.02 9.17
C ALA A 42 -12.98 0.73 8.93
N LEU A 43 -12.99 -0.20 9.89
CA LEU A 43 -12.25 -1.47 9.79
C LEU A 43 -12.75 -2.32 8.62
N ALA A 44 -14.06 -2.44 8.42
CA ALA A 44 -14.62 -3.15 7.28
C ALA A 44 -14.17 -2.52 5.94
N THR A 45 -14.09 -1.18 5.88
CA THR A 45 -13.63 -0.46 4.68
C THR A 45 -12.14 -0.70 4.41
N VAL A 46 -11.29 -0.67 5.45
CA VAL A 46 -9.85 -0.97 5.31
C VAL A 46 -9.64 -2.40 4.82
N VAL A 47 -10.34 -3.37 5.41
CA VAL A 47 -10.22 -4.77 5.03
C VAL A 47 -10.67 -4.99 3.59
N GLY A 48 -11.79 -4.39 3.17
CA GLY A 48 -12.27 -4.46 1.79
C GLY A 48 -11.32 -3.81 0.78
N ASN A 49 -10.75 -2.65 1.13
CA ASN A 49 -9.78 -1.97 0.28
C ASN A 49 -8.46 -2.77 0.16
N ALA A 50 -7.95 -3.29 1.27
CA ALA A 50 -6.73 -4.11 1.29
C ALA A 50 -6.93 -5.45 0.55
N SER A 51 -8.09 -6.10 0.70
CA SER A 51 -8.40 -7.33 -0.01
C SER A 51 -8.54 -7.10 -1.51
N GLY A 52 -9.10 -5.97 -1.94
CA GLY A 52 -9.15 -5.57 -3.36
C GLY A 52 -7.77 -5.46 -3.99
N PHE A 53 -6.83 -4.79 -3.33
CA PHE A 53 -5.43 -4.71 -3.80
C PHE A 53 -4.74 -6.07 -3.81
N ALA A 54 -4.95 -6.90 -2.78
CA ALA A 54 -4.38 -8.24 -2.72
C ALA A 54 -4.92 -9.13 -3.84
N LEU A 55 -6.23 -9.08 -4.09
CA LEU A 55 -6.88 -9.81 -5.18
C LEU A 55 -6.37 -9.34 -6.54
N GLN A 56 -6.24 -8.02 -6.76
CA GLN A 56 -5.69 -7.50 -8.01
C GLN A 56 -4.24 -7.96 -8.22
N LEU A 57 -3.42 -7.94 -7.16
CA LEU A 57 -2.06 -8.43 -7.19
C LEU A 57 -2.02 -9.93 -7.52
N VAL A 58 -2.94 -10.74 -6.97
CA VAL A 58 -2.99 -12.19 -7.19
C VAL A 58 -3.55 -12.54 -8.57
N LEU A 59 -4.60 -11.85 -9.02
CA LEU A 59 -5.21 -12.02 -10.34
C LEU A 59 -4.22 -11.68 -11.45
N TRP A 60 -3.42 -10.63 -11.26
CA TRP A 60 -2.32 -10.30 -12.17
C TRP A 60 -1.18 -11.35 -12.12
N ARG A 61 -1.05 -12.07 -11.01
CA ARG A 61 0.14 -12.85 -10.66
C ARG A 61 -0.20 -14.32 -10.41
N SER A 62 -0.89 -14.96 -11.35
CA SER A 62 -1.24 -16.38 -11.26
C SER A 62 -0.02 -17.33 -11.18
N GLU A 63 1.22 -16.85 -11.44
CA GLU A 63 2.47 -17.61 -11.25
C GLU A 63 3.14 -17.47 -9.87
N TRP A 64 3.03 -16.34 -9.18
CA TRP A 64 3.71 -16.19 -7.88
C TRP A 64 3.01 -16.90 -6.73
N ALA A 65 1.69 -17.08 -6.75
CA ALA A 65 1.00 -17.79 -5.67
C ALA A 65 1.43 -19.28 -5.58
N ARG A 66 1.86 -19.85 -6.71
CA ARG A 66 2.54 -21.16 -6.76
C ARG A 66 3.96 -21.06 -6.21
N TRP A 67 4.70 -20.02 -6.60
CA TRP A 67 6.07 -19.79 -6.14
C TRP A 67 6.18 -19.46 -4.64
N TRP A 68 5.24 -18.73 -4.05
CA TRP A 68 5.25 -18.36 -2.63
C TRP A 68 4.98 -19.57 -1.73
N ARG A 69 4.07 -20.48 -2.16
CA ARG A 69 3.86 -21.79 -1.51
C ARG A 69 5.06 -22.73 -1.68
N ALA A 70 5.76 -22.67 -2.80
CA ALA A 70 7.00 -23.41 -3.00
C ALA A 70 8.13 -22.86 -2.12
N ARG A 71 8.25 -21.54 -1.99
CA ARG A 71 9.30 -20.87 -1.22
C ARG A 71 9.10 -20.95 0.31
N THR A 72 7.87 -20.96 0.81
CA THR A 72 7.59 -21.22 2.24
C THR A 72 7.86 -22.66 2.66
N ARG A 73 7.75 -23.65 1.76
CA ARG A 73 8.17 -25.04 2.04
C ARG A 73 9.67 -25.26 1.98
N CYS A 74 10.41 -24.52 1.15
CA CYS A 74 11.87 -24.60 1.08
C CYS A 74 12.61 -23.86 2.19
N SER A 75 11.95 -23.00 2.97
CA SER A 75 12.58 -22.28 4.10
C SER A 75 12.55 -23.06 5.43
N LEU A 76 11.89 -24.24 5.45
CA LEU A 76 11.71 -25.11 6.62
C LEU A 76 12.39 -26.49 6.45
N ARG A 77 13.24 -26.64 5.43
CA ARG A 77 14.15 -27.78 5.19
C ARG A 77 15.54 -27.22 4.94
#